data_AF-A0A174QIE4-F1
#
_entry.id   AF-A0A174QIE4-F1
#
_cell.length_a   1.000
_cell.length_b   1.000
_cell.length_c   1.000
_cell.angle_alpha   90.00
_cell.angle_beta   90.00
_cell.angle_gamma   90.00
#
_symmetry.space_group_name_H-M   'P 1'
#
loop_
_entity.id
_entity.type
_entity.pdbx_description
1 polymer ?
#
loop_
_entity_poly.entity_id
_entity_poly.type
_entity_poly.pdbx_seq_one_letter_code
_entity_poly.pdbx_strand_id
1 'polypeptide(L)'
;MKQITGNKLLVKALKEEGVEYLFGYPGACTIDISDELYKQDEIKIVLPRHEQALVHEADAYARTTGKVGVCLVTSGPGATNLVTGLATANYDSVPLVCFTGQVARHLIGNDAFQEVDIVGITRSITKYGVTVRNREDLGRIIKEAFYIARTGKPGPVLIDLPKDVMAELGSAEYPKNVNIRGYKPNTSVHIGQLKRALKMLAKAKRPLFLAGGGVNIAHAQEVFREVVEKTQVPVVTTVMGRGAISTKHPLFIGNLGMHGAYAANMAVGECDLLFSIGTRFNDRITGKLHEFAPHAQIVHIDIDTASISRNIHVDIPIVADAKEAITKMTEYVEPCSTSKWLAQIDAWKNEHPLTMRPNGVMGPLDIFNAINEQFDDAIIVTDVGQHQMLTSQYVDITENRQIIMSGGLGTMGYGLPGAIGAKIGNPDKPVIAISGDGGMQMNIQELATAVLEELPVILCIFNNEYLGMVRQWQKLFYGKRYSMTNLRAGALSRRTDGEEYPEYTPNFIKLAESYGAKGIRVMKKEDIAAAFEEAKKNTKTPTIIEFIIDPEEMVYPMIKPGGTLEDMIMDC
;
A
#
# COMPACT_ATOMS: atom_id res chain seq x y z
N MET A 1 21.54 -2.27 -39.81
CA MET A 1 20.51 -1.89 -38.81
C MET A 1 20.93 -0.58 -38.18
N LYS A 2 19.99 0.31 -37.82
CA LYS A 2 20.33 1.59 -37.17
C LYS A 2 20.90 1.31 -35.78
N GLN A 3 22.14 1.74 -35.53
CA GLN A 3 22.75 1.65 -34.20
C GLN A 3 22.42 2.89 -33.37
N ILE A 4 22.12 2.69 -32.08
CA ILE A 4 21.81 3.76 -31.13
C ILE A 4 22.49 3.50 -29.78
N THR A 5 22.71 4.57 -29.01
CA THR A 5 23.25 4.47 -27.64
C THR A 5 22.29 3.70 -26.74
N GLY A 6 22.80 3.16 -25.62
CA GLY A 6 21.96 2.55 -24.58
C GLY A 6 20.98 3.56 -23.98
N ASN A 7 21.40 4.82 -23.80
CA ASN A 7 20.52 5.93 -23.37
C ASN A 7 19.29 6.05 -24.27
N LYS A 8 19.48 6.08 -25.59
CA LYS A 8 18.39 6.13 -26.58
C LYS A 8 17.53 4.88 -26.57
N LEU A 9 18.13 3.70 -26.39
CA LEU A 9 17.39 2.45 -26.32
C LEU A 9 16.47 2.40 -25.10
N LEU A 10 16.93 2.89 -23.94
CA LEU A 10 16.11 2.94 -22.73
C LEU A 10 14.85 3.79 -22.96
N VAL A 11 15.00 5.02 -23.47
CA VAL A 11 13.85 5.90 -23.76
C VAL A 11 12.90 5.25 -24.76
N LYS A 12 13.44 4.61 -25.81
CA LYS A 12 12.64 3.84 -26.76
C LYS A 12 11.88 2.69 -26.10
N ALA A 13 12.53 1.91 -25.24
CA ALA A 13 11.93 0.79 -24.55
C ALA A 13 10.82 1.23 -23.58
N LEU A 14 11.02 2.33 -22.85
CA LEU A 14 9.99 2.92 -21.99
C LEU A 14 8.72 3.28 -22.77
N LYS A 15 8.87 3.90 -23.95
CA LYS A 15 7.73 4.18 -24.85
C LYS A 15 7.04 2.91 -25.32
N GLU A 16 7.80 1.89 -25.72
CA GLU A 16 7.24 0.61 -26.17
C GLU A 16 6.58 -0.21 -25.04
N GLU A 17 6.95 0.00 -23.78
CA GLU A 17 6.24 -0.53 -22.61
C GLU A 17 5.03 0.31 -22.19
N GLY A 18 4.74 1.42 -22.87
CA GLY A 18 3.59 2.28 -22.58
C GLY A 18 3.77 3.12 -21.31
N VAL A 19 5.00 3.48 -20.97
CA VAL A 19 5.29 4.35 -19.82
C VAL A 19 4.86 5.78 -20.15
N GLU A 20 3.90 6.30 -19.40
CA GLU A 20 3.42 7.70 -19.52
C GLU A 20 4.10 8.63 -18.53
N TYR A 21 4.37 8.14 -17.32
CA TYR A 21 5.01 8.88 -16.24
C TYR A 21 6.25 8.15 -15.75
N LEU A 22 7.34 8.88 -15.61
CA LEU A 22 8.58 8.42 -15.01
C LEU A 22 8.91 9.32 -13.82
N PHE A 23 9.05 8.72 -12.65
CA PHE A 23 9.43 9.43 -11.43
C PHE A 23 10.96 9.42 -11.36
N GLY A 24 11.58 10.59 -11.51
CA GLY A 24 13.00 10.69 -11.82
C GLY A 24 13.74 11.72 -10.98
N TYR A 25 14.92 11.35 -10.45
CA TYR A 25 15.85 12.28 -9.80
C TYR A 25 17.22 12.22 -10.50
N PRO A 26 17.65 13.28 -11.20
CA PRO A 26 18.85 13.24 -12.04
C PRO A 26 20.14 13.25 -11.22
N GLY A 27 21.22 12.72 -11.79
CA GLY A 27 22.58 12.87 -11.24
C GLY A 27 23.66 12.45 -12.23
N ALA A 28 24.91 12.44 -11.80
CA ALA A 28 26.07 12.32 -12.70
C ALA A 28 26.09 11.05 -13.56
N CYS A 29 25.55 9.95 -13.04
CA CYS A 29 25.49 8.65 -13.73
C CYS A 29 24.24 8.46 -14.58
N THR A 30 23.25 9.37 -14.51
CA THR A 30 22.03 9.35 -15.34
C THR A 30 21.86 10.57 -16.23
N ILE A 31 22.78 11.54 -16.20
CA ILE A 31 22.66 12.80 -16.97
C ILE A 31 22.44 12.60 -18.47
N ASP A 32 23.10 11.60 -19.08
CA ASP A 32 22.94 11.30 -20.50
C ASP A 32 21.58 10.64 -20.80
N ILE A 33 20.99 9.94 -19.82
CA ILE A 33 19.62 9.42 -19.90
C ILE A 33 18.64 10.60 -19.79
N SER A 34 18.88 11.54 -18.86
CA SER A 34 18.08 12.76 -18.70
C SER A 34 18.08 13.60 -19.97
N ASP A 35 19.23 13.73 -20.65
CA ASP A 35 19.33 14.42 -21.94
C ASP A 35 18.50 13.73 -23.04
N GLU A 36 18.47 12.40 -23.10
CA GLU A 36 17.59 11.69 -24.05
C GLU A 36 16.10 11.79 -23.70
N LEU A 37 15.76 11.83 -22.41
CA LEU A 37 14.37 12.07 -21.96
C LEU A 37 13.91 13.50 -22.27
N TYR A 38 14.81 14.48 -22.29
CA TYR A 38 14.49 15.86 -22.65
C TYR A 38 14.16 16.04 -24.15
N LYS A 39 14.63 15.14 -25.02
CA LYS A 39 14.44 15.22 -26.48
C LYS A 39 13.09 14.69 -26.96
N GLN A 40 12.16 14.41 -26.06
CA GLN A 40 10.88 13.79 -26.36
C GLN A 40 9.77 14.29 -25.44
N ASP A 41 8.52 14.17 -25.88
CA ASP A 41 7.35 14.71 -25.17
C ASP A 41 6.30 13.63 -24.77
N GLU A 42 6.59 12.34 -25.01
CA GLU A 42 5.64 11.25 -24.75
C GLU A 42 5.65 10.79 -23.29
N ILE A 43 6.83 10.75 -22.67
CA ILE A 43 7.02 10.40 -21.26
C ILE A 43 7.14 11.68 -20.45
N LYS A 44 6.22 11.86 -19.50
CA LYS A 44 6.25 12.98 -18.55
C LYS A 44 7.16 12.62 -17.38
N ILE A 45 8.10 13.51 -17.08
CA ILE A 45 9.03 13.34 -15.97
C ILE A 45 8.48 14.07 -14.76
N VAL A 46 8.21 13.32 -13.70
CA VAL A 46 7.89 13.87 -12.38
C VAL A 46 9.20 13.94 -11.62
N LEU A 47 9.54 15.12 -11.10
CA LEU A 47 10.74 15.33 -10.29
C LEU A 47 10.30 15.48 -8.83
N PRO A 48 10.53 14.47 -7.96
CA PRO A 48 10.30 14.55 -6.52
C PRO A 48 11.39 15.36 -5.81
N ARG A 49 11.31 15.53 -4.49
CA ARG A 49 12.36 16.19 -3.69
C ARG A 49 13.26 15.21 -2.93
N HIS A 50 12.90 13.93 -2.91
CA HIS A 50 13.75 12.85 -2.38
C HIS A 50 13.46 11.51 -3.08
N GLU A 51 14.49 10.67 -3.31
CA GLU A 51 14.31 9.40 -4.03
C GLU A 51 13.49 8.37 -3.25
N GLN A 52 13.39 8.48 -1.92
CA GLN A 52 12.45 7.66 -1.15
C GLN A 52 11.00 7.97 -1.54
N ALA A 53 10.64 9.25 -1.57
CA ALA A 53 9.31 9.70 -1.96
C ALA A 53 8.99 9.34 -3.41
N LEU A 54 9.99 9.46 -4.30
CA LEU A 54 9.92 9.05 -5.70
C LEU A 54 9.39 7.61 -5.85
N VAL A 55 9.91 6.67 -5.06
CA VAL A 55 9.44 5.27 -5.13
C VAL A 55 8.02 5.14 -4.58
N HIS A 56 7.66 5.89 -3.54
CA HIS A 56 6.31 5.86 -2.97
C HIS A 56 5.26 6.49 -3.90
N GLU A 57 5.62 7.52 -4.66
CA GLU A 57 4.79 8.07 -5.75
C GLU A 57 4.57 7.02 -6.85
N ALA A 58 5.66 6.40 -7.33
CA ALA A 58 5.56 5.33 -8.34
C ALA A 58 4.76 4.12 -7.84
N ASP A 59 4.89 3.77 -6.56
CA ASP A 59 4.13 2.71 -5.89
C ASP A 59 2.62 3.00 -5.94
N ALA A 60 2.19 4.18 -5.49
CA ALA A 60 0.76 4.51 -5.48
C ALA A 60 0.19 4.71 -6.88
N TYR A 61 0.98 5.26 -7.81
CA TYR A 61 0.64 5.31 -9.23
C TYR A 61 0.36 3.90 -9.76
N ALA A 62 1.25 2.93 -9.48
CA ALA A 62 1.08 1.56 -9.92
C ALA A 62 -0.18 0.91 -9.33
N ARG A 63 -0.44 1.08 -8.02
CA ARG A 63 -1.60 0.49 -7.34
C ARG A 63 -2.94 1.03 -7.86
N THR A 64 -3.01 2.32 -8.15
CA THR A 64 -4.27 2.95 -8.59
C THR A 64 -4.57 2.71 -10.06
N THR A 65 -3.54 2.63 -10.90
CA THR A 65 -3.71 2.53 -12.36
C THR A 65 -3.63 1.10 -12.89
N GLY A 66 -3.09 0.16 -12.11
CA GLY A 66 -2.75 -1.19 -12.56
C GLY A 66 -1.53 -1.25 -13.50
N LYS A 67 -0.86 -0.12 -13.74
CA LYS A 67 0.35 -0.03 -14.57
C LYS A 67 1.60 -0.31 -13.73
N VAL A 68 2.74 -0.50 -14.41
CA VAL A 68 4.04 -0.61 -13.74
C VAL A 68 4.52 0.80 -13.39
N GLY A 69 4.85 1.05 -12.13
CA GLY A 69 5.49 2.30 -11.71
C GLY A 69 6.97 2.31 -12.12
N VAL A 70 7.45 3.42 -12.67
CA VAL A 70 8.82 3.52 -13.21
C VAL A 70 9.61 4.59 -12.48
N CYS A 71 10.77 4.19 -11.94
CA CYS A 71 11.69 5.07 -11.22
C CYS A 71 13.01 5.21 -11.99
N LEU A 72 13.63 6.40 -11.98
CA LEU A 72 14.98 6.61 -12.50
C LEU A 72 15.81 7.49 -11.54
N VAL A 73 16.92 6.97 -11.02
CA VAL A 73 17.81 7.72 -10.13
C VAL A 73 19.29 7.51 -10.46
N THR A 74 20.15 8.39 -9.97
CA THR A 74 21.61 8.25 -10.11
C THR A 74 22.20 7.13 -9.24
N SER A 75 23.51 6.92 -9.36
CA SER A 75 24.28 5.95 -8.56
C SER A 75 24.43 6.36 -7.09
N GLY A 76 25.07 5.50 -6.29
CA GLY A 76 25.48 5.81 -4.93
C GLY A 76 24.29 6.24 -4.05
N PRO A 77 24.28 7.48 -3.52
CA PRO A 77 23.24 7.94 -2.60
C PRO A 77 21.82 7.89 -3.20
N GLY A 78 21.67 8.24 -4.49
CA GLY A 78 20.37 8.21 -5.15
C GLY A 78 19.79 6.79 -5.20
N ALA A 79 20.65 5.81 -5.48
CA ALA A 79 20.29 4.40 -5.48
C ALA A 79 19.97 3.89 -4.06
N THR A 80 20.77 4.23 -3.04
CA THR A 80 20.51 3.77 -1.66
C THR A 80 19.25 4.38 -1.05
N ASN A 81 18.85 5.59 -1.48
CA ASN A 81 17.61 6.22 -1.05
C ASN A 81 16.35 5.46 -1.53
N LEU A 82 16.46 4.58 -2.53
CA LEU A 82 15.36 3.72 -2.98
C LEU A 82 15.03 2.58 -2.01
N VAL A 83 15.96 2.19 -1.13
CA VAL A 83 15.91 0.91 -0.38
C VAL A 83 14.60 0.76 0.39
N THR A 84 14.17 1.79 1.11
CA THR A 84 12.91 1.73 1.87
C THR A 84 11.71 1.56 0.94
N GLY A 85 11.65 2.31 -0.17
CA GLY A 85 10.55 2.22 -1.12
C GLY A 85 10.48 0.87 -1.84
N LEU A 86 11.63 0.32 -2.25
CA LEU A 86 11.70 -1.03 -2.82
C LEU A 86 11.20 -2.07 -1.82
N ALA A 87 11.60 -1.97 -0.56
CA ALA A 87 11.10 -2.86 0.48
C ALA A 87 9.58 -2.73 0.66
N THR A 88 9.03 -1.50 0.70
CA THR A 88 7.57 -1.26 0.76
C THR A 88 6.85 -1.98 -0.39
N ALA A 89 7.28 -1.74 -1.62
CA ALA A 89 6.69 -2.34 -2.82
C ALA A 89 6.80 -3.87 -2.81
N ASN A 90 7.91 -4.43 -2.34
CA ASN A 90 8.12 -5.88 -2.25
C ASN A 90 7.18 -6.56 -1.25
N TYR A 91 7.00 -5.98 -0.06
CA TYR A 91 6.12 -6.54 0.97
C TYR A 91 4.64 -6.44 0.63
N ASP A 92 4.27 -5.47 -0.22
CA ASP A 92 2.90 -5.21 -0.66
C ASP A 92 2.59 -5.66 -2.09
N SER A 93 3.55 -6.28 -2.77
CA SER A 93 3.41 -6.85 -4.12
C SER A 93 3.06 -5.80 -5.18
N VAL A 94 3.82 -4.70 -5.24
CA VAL A 94 3.60 -3.58 -6.15
C VAL A 94 4.53 -3.68 -7.36
N PRO A 95 4.02 -3.63 -8.60
CA PRO A 95 4.84 -3.74 -9.79
C PRO A 95 5.63 -2.45 -10.04
N LEU A 96 6.93 -2.49 -9.78
CA LEU A 96 7.85 -1.37 -10.06
C LEU A 96 9.02 -1.83 -10.92
N VAL A 97 9.51 -0.93 -11.78
CA VAL A 97 10.82 -1.06 -12.42
C VAL A 97 11.64 0.18 -12.07
N CYS A 98 12.70 -0.03 -11.31
CA CYS A 98 13.60 1.03 -10.85
C CYS A 98 14.93 0.95 -11.60
N PHE A 99 15.24 2.00 -12.33
CA PHE A 99 16.51 2.17 -13.03
C PHE A 99 17.47 2.99 -12.17
N THR A 100 18.66 2.46 -11.90
CA THR A 100 19.73 3.18 -11.22
C THR A 100 20.88 3.41 -12.19
N GLY A 101 21.38 4.64 -12.28
CA GLY A 101 22.68 4.87 -12.91
C GLY A 101 23.79 4.22 -12.09
N GLN A 102 24.89 3.86 -12.75
CA GLN A 102 26.07 3.29 -12.11
C GLN A 102 27.35 3.88 -12.69
N VAL A 103 28.44 3.84 -11.91
CA VAL A 103 29.78 4.17 -12.40
C VAL A 103 30.16 3.29 -13.61
N ALA A 104 31.13 3.74 -14.40
CA ALA A 104 31.61 2.95 -15.54
C ALA A 104 32.14 1.59 -15.08
N ARG A 105 31.95 0.53 -15.89
CA ARG A 105 32.26 -0.86 -15.48
C ARG A 105 33.67 -1.07 -14.93
N HIS A 106 34.68 -0.38 -15.47
CA HIS A 106 36.08 -0.50 -15.03
C HIS A 106 36.35 0.12 -13.64
N LEU A 107 35.41 0.92 -13.13
CA LEU A 107 35.46 1.50 -11.80
C LEU A 107 34.68 0.68 -10.76
N ILE A 108 33.82 -0.24 -11.20
CA ILE A 108 33.04 -1.09 -10.28
C ILE A 108 33.99 -1.99 -9.48
N GLY A 109 33.86 -1.96 -8.16
CA GLY A 109 34.65 -2.66 -7.17
C GLY A 109 35.86 -1.88 -6.65
N ASN A 110 36.01 -0.60 -7.01
CA ASN A 110 37.20 0.22 -6.72
C ASN A 110 36.93 1.39 -5.76
N ASP A 111 35.82 1.36 -5.02
CA ASP A 111 35.36 2.45 -4.15
C ASP A 111 35.30 3.80 -4.88
N ALA A 112 34.79 3.77 -6.12
CA ALA A 112 34.74 4.95 -6.96
C ALA A 112 33.74 5.99 -6.42
N PHE A 113 33.87 7.23 -6.90
CA PHE A 113 32.98 8.32 -6.50
C PHE A 113 31.51 7.99 -6.84
N GLN A 114 30.65 8.03 -5.81
CA GLN A 114 29.22 7.66 -5.90
C GLN A 114 28.99 6.23 -6.41
N GLU A 115 29.91 5.31 -6.16
CA GLU A 115 29.70 3.88 -6.35
C GLU A 115 28.96 3.25 -5.16
N VAL A 116 28.06 2.31 -5.43
CA VAL A 116 27.50 1.40 -4.43
C VAL A 116 27.06 0.09 -5.09
N ASP A 117 27.22 -1.04 -4.40
CA ASP A 117 26.64 -2.33 -4.82
C ASP A 117 25.12 -2.36 -4.54
N ILE A 118 24.36 -1.60 -5.33
CA ILE A 118 22.91 -1.49 -5.14
C ILE A 118 22.20 -2.83 -5.39
N VAL A 119 22.69 -3.64 -6.33
CA VAL A 119 22.10 -4.96 -6.61
C VAL A 119 22.27 -5.88 -5.41
N GLY A 120 23.45 -5.89 -4.78
CA GLY A 120 23.68 -6.61 -3.53
C GLY A 120 22.78 -6.12 -2.39
N ILE A 121 22.71 -4.81 -2.17
CA ILE A 121 21.89 -4.17 -1.12
C ILE A 121 20.40 -4.53 -1.27
N THR A 122 19.89 -4.53 -2.50
CA THR A 122 18.44 -4.66 -2.77
C THR A 122 17.99 -6.09 -3.10
N ARG A 123 18.92 -7.06 -3.09
CA ARG A 123 18.67 -8.45 -3.51
C ARG A 123 17.52 -9.13 -2.75
N SER A 124 17.34 -8.84 -1.47
CA SER A 124 16.30 -9.45 -0.62
C SER A 124 14.96 -8.71 -0.66
N ILE A 125 14.91 -7.55 -1.30
CA ILE A 125 13.75 -6.65 -1.36
C ILE A 125 13.35 -6.31 -2.80
N THR A 126 13.80 -7.11 -3.76
CA THR A 126 13.40 -7.04 -5.18
C THR A 126 13.11 -8.44 -5.71
N LYS A 127 12.18 -8.54 -6.67
CA LYS A 127 11.91 -9.80 -7.39
C LYS A 127 13.08 -10.18 -8.29
N TYR A 128 13.73 -9.18 -8.86
CA TYR A 128 14.86 -9.31 -9.76
C TYR A 128 15.73 -8.07 -9.67
N GLY A 129 17.04 -8.26 -9.64
CA GLY A 129 18.04 -7.21 -9.58
C GLY A 129 19.23 -7.59 -10.47
N VAL A 130 19.66 -6.70 -11.37
CA VAL A 130 20.80 -6.96 -12.25
C VAL A 130 21.55 -5.69 -12.63
N THR A 131 22.88 -5.79 -12.73
CA THR A 131 23.72 -4.78 -13.38
C THR A 131 23.92 -5.14 -14.84
N VAL A 132 23.57 -4.24 -15.75
CA VAL A 132 23.74 -4.45 -17.19
C VAL A 132 25.23 -4.38 -17.53
N ARG A 133 25.81 -5.51 -17.97
CA ARG A 133 27.26 -5.60 -18.28
C ARG A 133 27.57 -5.40 -19.76
N ASN A 134 26.64 -5.74 -20.65
CA ASN A 134 26.81 -5.66 -22.10
C ASN A 134 25.68 -4.85 -22.72
N ARG A 135 26.01 -3.97 -23.66
CA ARG A 135 25.03 -3.14 -24.37
C ARG A 135 24.00 -3.97 -25.15
N GLU A 136 24.40 -5.11 -25.72
CA GLU A 136 23.51 -5.97 -26.52
C GLU A 136 22.42 -6.66 -25.68
N ASP A 137 22.62 -6.82 -24.37
CA ASP A 137 21.64 -7.43 -23.47
C ASP A 137 20.56 -6.44 -23.00
N LEU A 138 20.79 -5.13 -23.15
CA LEU A 138 19.97 -4.08 -22.53
C LEU A 138 18.48 -4.19 -22.89
N GLY A 139 18.15 -4.35 -24.17
CA GLY A 139 16.76 -4.44 -24.62
C GLY A 139 16.04 -5.65 -24.04
N ARG A 140 16.71 -6.81 -24.00
CA ARG A 140 16.17 -8.03 -23.38
C ARG A 140 15.98 -7.84 -21.87
N ILE A 141 16.96 -7.28 -21.17
CA ILE A 141 16.90 -7.07 -19.72
C ILE A 141 15.76 -6.12 -19.34
N ILE A 142 15.55 -5.02 -20.08
CA ILE A 142 14.43 -4.11 -19.83
C ILE A 142 13.10 -4.85 -20.03
N LYS A 143 12.96 -5.63 -21.10
CA LYS A 143 11.74 -6.40 -21.36
C LYS A 143 11.46 -7.46 -20.29
N GLU A 144 12.51 -8.14 -19.83
CA GLU A 144 12.44 -9.07 -18.70
C GLU A 144 12.03 -8.35 -17.42
N ALA A 145 12.55 -7.15 -17.15
CA ALA A 145 12.23 -6.36 -15.97
C ALA A 145 10.74 -6.04 -15.87
N PHE A 146 10.16 -5.48 -16.93
CA PHE A 146 8.73 -5.17 -16.98
C PHE A 146 7.86 -6.43 -16.91
N TYR A 147 8.26 -7.51 -17.59
CA TYR A 147 7.54 -8.78 -17.52
C TYR A 147 7.56 -9.38 -16.11
N ILE A 148 8.72 -9.41 -15.44
CA ILE A 148 8.85 -9.92 -14.07
C ILE A 148 8.08 -9.03 -13.10
N ALA A 149 8.17 -7.70 -13.21
CA ALA A 149 7.51 -6.79 -12.28
C ALA A 149 5.99 -7.01 -12.22
N ARG A 150 5.33 -7.21 -13.37
CA ARG A 150 3.86 -7.30 -13.48
C ARG A 150 3.25 -8.70 -13.41
N THR A 151 4.04 -9.77 -13.61
CA THR A 151 3.49 -11.14 -13.71
C THR A 151 3.71 -11.96 -12.44
N GLY A 152 2.91 -13.01 -12.26
CA GLY A 152 2.89 -13.80 -11.02
C GLY A 152 2.42 -12.93 -9.85
N LYS A 153 3.06 -13.07 -8.69
CA LYS A 153 2.95 -12.06 -7.64
C LYS A 153 3.72 -10.80 -8.05
N PRO A 154 3.08 -9.64 -8.25
CA PRO A 154 3.80 -8.46 -8.70
C PRO A 154 4.82 -7.99 -7.65
N GLY A 155 5.79 -7.18 -8.08
CA GLY A 155 6.82 -6.68 -7.17
C GLY A 155 7.90 -5.86 -7.87
N PRO A 156 8.80 -5.23 -7.10
CA PRO A 156 9.80 -4.33 -7.63
C PRO A 156 10.96 -5.07 -8.30
N VAL A 157 11.46 -4.51 -9.39
CA VAL A 157 12.65 -4.95 -10.12
C VAL A 157 13.63 -3.80 -10.21
N LEU A 158 14.93 -4.08 -10.00
CA LEU A 158 16.00 -3.08 -10.10
C LEU A 158 16.95 -3.39 -11.25
N ILE A 159 17.16 -2.42 -12.14
CA ILE A 159 18.10 -2.52 -13.26
C ILE A 159 19.17 -1.43 -13.10
N ASP A 160 20.40 -1.87 -12.84
CA ASP A 160 21.55 -1.02 -12.61
C ASP A 160 22.33 -0.80 -13.92
N LEU A 161 22.58 0.46 -14.27
CA LEU A 161 22.94 0.93 -15.61
C LEU A 161 24.32 1.62 -15.61
N PRO A 162 25.43 0.90 -15.85
CA PRO A 162 26.75 1.49 -15.96
C PRO A 162 26.84 2.53 -17.07
N LYS A 163 27.37 3.71 -16.75
CA LYS A 163 27.41 4.86 -17.66
C LYS A 163 28.09 4.55 -19.01
N ASP A 164 29.17 3.78 -19.00
CA ASP A 164 29.89 3.40 -20.23
C ASP A 164 29.07 2.46 -21.11
N VAL A 165 28.36 1.49 -20.52
CA VAL A 165 27.44 0.60 -21.25
C VAL A 165 26.30 1.40 -21.89
N MET A 166 25.78 2.39 -21.19
CA MET A 166 24.69 3.22 -21.69
C MET A 166 25.14 4.16 -22.82
N ALA A 167 26.42 4.51 -22.88
CA ALA A 167 27.00 5.30 -23.96
C ALA A 167 27.32 4.48 -25.23
N GLU A 168 27.50 3.17 -25.11
CA GLU A 168 27.83 2.28 -26.24
C GLU A 168 26.74 2.25 -27.32
N LEU A 169 27.17 2.25 -28.60
CA LEU A 169 26.31 2.00 -29.75
C LEU A 169 26.00 0.50 -29.85
N GLY A 170 24.72 0.18 -30.02
CA GLY A 170 24.27 -1.19 -30.24
C GLY A 170 22.98 -1.23 -31.05
N SER A 171 22.37 -2.40 -31.17
CA SER A 171 21.08 -2.54 -31.87
C SER A 171 20.01 -1.61 -31.27
N ALA A 172 19.17 -1.06 -32.15
CA ALA A 172 17.97 -0.31 -31.76
C ALA A 172 16.75 -1.22 -31.53
N GLU A 173 16.91 -2.53 -31.65
CA GLU A 173 15.83 -3.50 -31.47
C GLU A 173 15.42 -3.60 -30.00
N TYR A 174 14.11 -3.47 -29.74
CA TYR A 174 13.50 -3.80 -28.45
C TYR A 174 12.61 -5.03 -28.65
N PRO A 175 12.83 -6.13 -27.91
CA PRO A 175 12.13 -7.37 -28.16
C PRO A 175 10.65 -7.28 -27.76
N LYS A 176 9.77 -7.80 -28.62
CA LYS A 176 8.32 -7.86 -28.33
C LYS A 176 7.99 -8.84 -27.20
N ASN A 177 8.74 -9.93 -27.09
CA ASN A 177 8.53 -11.01 -26.12
C ASN A 177 9.86 -11.45 -25.51
N VAL A 178 9.79 -12.02 -24.31
CA VAL A 178 10.93 -12.64 -23.61
C VAL A 178 10.58 -14.04 -23.15
N ASN A 179 11.59 -14.88 -23.03
CA ASN A 179 11.48 -16.22 -22.46
C ASN A 179 12.53 -16.37 -21.36
N ILE A 180 12.08 -16.33 -20.11
CA ILE A 180 12.97 -16.35 -18.95
C ILE A 180 13.06 -17.79 -18.45
N ARG A 181 14.28 -18.35 -18.48
CA ARG A 181 14.52 -19.70 -18.00
C ARG A 181 14.14 -19.81 -16.51
N GLY A 182 13.24 -20.73 -16.19
CA GLY A 182 12.81 -21.02 -14.81
C GLY A 182 11.73 -20.09 -14.26
N TYR A 183 11.36 -19.02 -14.97
CA TYR A 183 10.27 -18.13 -14.55
C TYR A 183 9.08 -18.25 -15.52
N LYS A 184 8.08 -19.02 -15.10
CA LYS A 184 6.84 -19.25 -15.85
C LYS A 184 5.65 -19.14 -14.89
N PRO A 185 5.13 -17.93 -14.66
CA PRO A 185 3.97 -17.73 -13.77
C PRO A 185 2.78 -18.58 -14.20
N ASN A 186 2.21 -19.37 -13.29
CA ASN A 186 1.00 -20.15 -13.57
C ASN A 186 -0.23 -19.33 -13.23
N THR A 187 -0.96 -18.89 -14.25
CA THR A 187 -2.22 -18.15 -14.09
C THR A 187 -3.45 -19.04 -14.15
N SER A 188 -3.29 -20.30 -14.60
CA SER A 188 -4.42 -21.19 -14.89
C SER A 188 -4.95 -21.91 -13.64
N VAL A 189 -6.27 -22.07 -13.58
CA VAL A 189 -6.96 -22.68 -12.45
C VAL A 189 -7.04 -24.19 -12.62
N HIS A 190 -6.57 -24.96 -11.65
CA HIS A 190 -6.75 -26.41 -11.65
C HIS A 190 -8.20 -26.79 -11.31
N ILE A 191 -9.02 -27.00 -12.33
CA ILE A 191 -10.48 -27.22 -12.21
C ILE A 191 -10.85 -28.34 -11.23
N GLY A 192 -10.08 -29.43 -11.15
CA GLY A 192 -10.34 -30.50 -10.19
C GLY A 192 -10.24 -30.08 -8.72
N GLN A 193 -9.26 -29.23 -8.37
CA GLN A 193 -9.08 -28.71 -7.01
C GLN A 193 -10.17 -27.66 -6.72
N LEU A 194 -10.48 -26.81 -7.70
CA LEU A 194 -11.57 -25.84 -7.58
C LEU A 194 -12.91 -26.53 -7.30
N LYS A 195 -13.30 -27.54 -8.09
CA LYS A 195 -14.54 -28.29 -7.88
C LYS A 195 -14.58 -28.99 -6.52
N ARG A 196 -13.43 -29.51 -6.05
CA ARG A 196 -13.32 -30.11 -4.70
C ARG A 196 -13.55 -29.06 -3.61
N ALA A 197 -12.94 -27.89 -3.73
CA ALA A 197 -13.11 -26.78 -2.79
C ALA A 197 -14.55 -26.25 -2.78
N LEU A 198 -15.18 -26.08 -3.94
CA LEU A 198 -16.57 -25.64 -4.04
C LEU A 198 -17.58 -26.67 -3.48
N LYS A 199 -17.27 -27.96 -3.60
CA LYS A 199 -18.05 -29.02 -2.94
C LYS A 199 -17.95 -28.96 -1.41
N MET A 200 -16.81 -28.54 -0.87
CA MET A 200 -16.65 -28.26 0.57
C MET A 200 -17.45 -27.02 0.96
N LEU A 201 -17.38 -25.95 0.17
CA LEU A 201 -18.15 -24.73 0.36
C LEU A 201 -19.65 -24.99 0.48
N ALA A 202 -20.22 -25.76 -0.45
CA ALA A 202 -21.65 -26.10 -0.44
C ALA A 202 -22.09 -26.95 0.76
N LYS A 203 -21.18 -27.69 1.40
CA LYS A 203 -21.48 -28.55 2.56
C LYS A 203 -21.27 -27.87 3.90
N ALA A 204 -20.43 -26.85 3.95
CA ALA A 204 -20.08 -26.10 5.14
C ALA A 204 -21.33 -25.49 5.80
N LYS A 205 -21.30 -25.43 7.13
CA LYS A 205 -22.36 -24.80 7.95
C LYS A 205 -21.98 -23.40 8.38
N ARG A 206 -20.68 -23.13 8.52
CA ARG A 206 -20.10 -21.83 8.90
C ARG A 206 -18.99 -21.44 7.91
N PRO A 207 -19.26 -21.41 6.58
CA PRO A 207 -18.26 -20.99 5.60
C PRO A 207 -17.95 -19.50 5.74
N LEU A 208 -16.72 -19.13 5.40
CA LEU A 208 -16.25 -17.76 5.42
C LEU A 208 -15.29 -17.48 4.25
N PHE A 209 -15.51 -16.38 3.53
CA PHE A 209 -14.49 -15.87 2.60
C PHE A 209 -13.51 -14.95 3.34
N LEU A 210 -12.21 -15.20 3.14
CA LEU A 210 -11.14 -14.29 3.55
C LEU A 210 -10.50 -13.67 2.30
N ALA A 211 -10.84 -12.43 2.01
CA ALA A 211 -10.30 -11.69 0.88
C ALA A 211 -9.05 -10.88 1.28
N GLY A 212 -7.94 -11.14 0.58
CA GLY A 212 -6.68 -10.43 0.74
C GLY A 212 -6.39 -9.43 -0.38
N GLY A 213 -5.20 -8.82 -0.32
CA GLY A 213 -4.76 -7.85 -1.32
C GLY A 213 -4.69 -8.40 -2.75
N GLY A 214 -4.54 -9.72 -2.93
CA GLY A 214 -4.55 -10.34 -4.25
C GLY A 214 -5.88 -10.16 -5.01
N VAL A 215 -7.01 -10.02 -4.32
CA VAL A 215 -8.30 -9.72 -4.96
C VAL A 215 -8.32 -8.32 -5.56
N ASN A 216 -7.76 -7.35 -4.82
CA ASN A 216 -7.63 -5.96 -5.28
C ASN A 216 -6.63 -5.83 -6.43
N ILE A 217 -5.45 -6.45 -6.30
CA ILE A 217 -4.39 -6.46 -7.33
C ILE A 217 -4.89 -7.08 -8.64
N ALA A 218 -5.69 -8.14 -8.57
CA ALA A 218 -6.23 -8.79 -9.76
C ALA A 218 -7.44 -8.04 -10.37
N HIS A 219 -7.92 -6.97 -9.74
CA HIS A 219 -9.15 -6.26 -10.13
C HIS A 219 -10.36 -7.20 -10.26
N ALA A 220 -10.60 -7.98 -9.20
CA ALA A 220 -11.62 -9.03 -9.16
C ALA A 220 -12.90 -8.65 -8.37
N GLN A 221 -13.07 -7.38 -8.00
CA GLN A 221 -14.15 -6.91 -7.11
C GLN A 221 -15.55 -7.29 -7.61
N GLU A 222 -15.85 -6.98 -8.88
CA GLU A 222 -17.19 -7.25 -9.46
C GLU A 222 -17.53 -8.73 -9.46
N VAL A 223 -16.62 -9.58 -9.97
CA VAL A 223 -16.85 -11.03 -10.04
C VAL A 223 -16.81 -11.70 -8.66
N PHE A 224 -16.05 -11.13 -7.70
CA PHE A 224 -16.08 -11.57 -6.32
C PHE A 224 -17.43 -11.28 -5.66
N ARG A 225 -17.99 -10.09 -5.90
CA ARG A 225 -19.33 -9.72 -5.44
C ARG A 225 -20.39 -10.69 -5.98
N GLU A 226 -20.34 -11.05 -7.26
CA GLU A 226 -21.26 -12.05 -7.85
C GLU A 226 -21.18 -13.42 -7.14
N VAL A 227 -19.97 -13.90 -6.87
CA VAL A 227 -19.76 -15.16 -6.12
C VAL A 227 -20.31 -15.05 -4.70
N VAL A 228 -20.07 -13.95 -4.01
CA VAL A 228 -20.54 -13.69 -2.64
C VAL A 228 -22.07 -13.66 -2.60
N GLU A 229 -22.71 -12.93 -3.52
CA GLU A 229 -24.16 -12.85 -3.64
C GLU A 229 -24.80 -14.20 -4.00
N LYS A 230 -24.21 -14.96 -4.92
CA LYS A 230 -24.74 -16.28 -5.33
C LYS A 230 -24.63 -17.32 -4.21
N THR A 231 -23.53 -17.30 -3.46
CA THR A 231 -23.28 -18.28 -2.38
C THR A 231 -23.91 -17.89 -1.06
N GLN A 232 -24.19 -16.60 -0.83
CA GLN A 232 -24.61 -16.05 0.47
C GLN A 232 -23.59 -16.30 1.60
N VAL A 233 -22.32 -16.43 1.26
CA VAL A 233 -21.23 -16.66 2.23
C VAL A 233 -20.69 -15.31 2.73
N PRO A 234 -20.54 -15.12 4.05
CA PRO A 234 -20.02 -13.87 4.59
C PRO A 234 -18.54 -13.65 4.26
N VAL A 235 -18.12 -12.39 4.30
CA VAL A 235 -16.78 -11.94 3.91
C VAL A 235 -16.09 -11.20 5.04
N VAL A 236 -14.87 -11.62 5.35
CA VAL A 236 -13.88 -10.83 6.08
C VAL A 236 -12.73 -10.44 5.15
N THR A 237 -12.08 -9.31 5.43
CA THR A 237 -10.92 -8.85 4.67
C THR A 237 -9.69 -8.72 5.54
N THR A 238 -8.51 -8.94 4.95
CA THR A 238 -7.29 -8.33 5.51
C THR A 238 -7.35 -6.81 5.30
N VAL A 239 -6.51 -6.04 6.00
CA VAL A 239 -6.39 -4.59 5.71
C VAL A 239 -6.02 -4.29 4.25
N MET A 240 -5.21 -5.14 3.62
CA MET A 240 -4.85 -5.01 2.20
C MET A 240 -5.96 -5.47 1.24
N GLY A 241 -6.89 -6.29 1.72
CA GLY A 241 -8.05 -6.76 0.98
C GLY A 241 -9.28 -5.87 1.17
N ARG A 242 -9.21 -4.82 2.00
CA ARG A 242 -10.31 -3.86 2.13
C ARG A 242 -10.58 -3.22 0.77
N GLY A 243 -11.85 -3.19 0.36
CA GLY A 243 -12.25 -2.82 -1.00
C GLY A 243 -12.42 -4.01 -1.97
N ALA A 244 -12.09 -5.23 -1.57
CA ALA A 244 -12.42 -6.43 -2.36
C ALA A 244 -13.93 -6.60 -2.58
N ILE A 245 -14.72 -6.12 -1.61
CA ILE A 245 -16.17 -5.93 -1.68
C ILE A 245 -16.50 -4.63 -0.95
N SER A 246 -17.61 -3.99 -1.28
CA SER A 246 -18.03 -2.76 -0.58
C SER A 246 -18.16 -3.00 0.92
N THR A 247 -17.67 -2.06 1.74
CA THR A 247 -17.84 -2.10 3.20
C THR A 247 -19.29 -1.94 3.64
N LYS A 248 -20.18 -1.48 2.75
CA LYS A 248 -21.63 -1.39 2.95
C LYS A 248 -22.39 -2.65 2.53
N HIS A 249 -21.69 -3.63 1.95
CA HIS A 249 -22.32 -4.87 1.50
C HIS A 249 -22.85 -5.67 2.70
N PRO A 250 -24.08 -6.22 2.66
CA PRO A 250 -24.69 -6.88 3.82
C PRO A 250 -23.91 -8.11 4.32
N LEU A 251 -23.22 -8.80 3.41
CA LEU A 251 -22.36 -9.95 3.75
C LEU A 251 -20.94 -9.56 4.20
N PHE A 252 -20.58 -8.29 4.19
CA PHE A 252 -19.31 -7.83 4.75
C PHE A 252 -19.39 -7.79 6.28
N ILE A 253 -18.41 -8.40 6.94
CA ILE A 253 -18.34 -8.42 8.41
C ILE A 253 -17.43 -7.31 8.93
N GLY A 254 -16.26 -7.15 8.29
CA GLY A 254 -15.21 -6.25 8.74
C GLY A 254 -13.82 -6.78 8.39
N ASN A 255 -12.80 -6.00 8.73
CA ASN A 255 -11.43 -6.48 8.68
C ASN A 255 -11.18 -7.43 9.86
N LEU A 256 -10.40 -8.49 9.66
CA LEU A 256 -9.87 -9.33 10.74
C LEU A 256 -8.48 -8.85 11.21
N GLY A 257 -8.05 -9.37 12.36
CA GLY A 257 -6.68 -9.26 12.86
C GLY A 257 -6.56 -8.39 14.10
N MET A 258 -5.34 -7.89 14.33
CA MET A 258 -4.96 -7.17 15.56
C MET A 258 -5.93 -6.03 15.91
N HIS A 259 -6.33 -5.22 14.92
CA HIS A 259 -7.30 -4.14 15.09
C HIS A 259 -8.59 -4.39 14.29
N GLY A 260 -8.90 -5.67 14.03
CA GLY A 260 -10.10 -6.08 13.32
C GLY A 260 -11.38 -5.84 14.12
N ALA A 261 -12.51 -5.93 13.44
CA ALA A 261 -13.81 -5.92 14.09
C ALA A 261 -13.98 -7.20 14.93
N TYR A 262 -14.62 -7.08 16.10
CA TYR A 262 -14.86 -8.23 16.98
C TYR A 262 -15.55 -9.39 16.25
N ALA A 263 -16.66 -9.10 15.58
CA ALA A 263 -17.42 -10.09 14.81
C ALA A 263 -16.59 -10.75 13.70
N ALA A 264 -15.63 -10.04 13.08
CA ALA A 264 -14.76 -10.62 12.05
C ALA A 264 -13.78 -11.62 12.65
N ASN A 265 -13.19 -11.30 13.81
CA ASN A 265 -12.29 -12.20 14.53
C ASN A 265 -13.02 -13.44 15.06
N MET A 266 -14.21 -13.27 15.65
CA MET A 266 -15.05 -14.39 16.09
C MET A 266 -15.49 -15.28 14.92
N ALA A 267 -15.88 -14.69 13.79
CA ALA A 267 -16.26 -15.44 12.60
C ALA A 267 -15.12 -16.33 12.09
N VAL A 268 -13.87 -15.87 12.16
CA VAL A 268 -12.69 -16.66 11.78
C VAL A 268 -12.41 -17.77 12.80
N GLY A 269 -12.52 -17.49 14.10
CA GLY A 269 -12.35 -18.49 15.15
C GLY A 269 -13.36 -19.64 15.06
N GLU A 270 -14.60 -19.33 14.67
CA GLU A 270 -15.72 -20.27 14.69
C GLU A 270 -16.07 -20.88 13.31
N CYS A 271 -15.44 -20.45 12.21
CA CYS A 271 -15.76 -21.00 10.90
C CYS A 271 -15.36 -22.48 10.77
N ASP A 272 -16.12 -23.25 9.99
CA ASP A 272 -15.80 -24.65 9.67
C ASP A 272 -15.12 -24.79 8.29
N LEU A 273 -15.14 -23.74 7.49
CA LEU A 273 -14.42 -23.62 6.24
C LEU A 273 -13.96 -22.18 6.03
N LEU A 274 -12.65 -21.98 5.94
CA LEU A 274 -12.05 -20.70 5.57
C LEU A 274 -11.59 -20.75 4.12
N PHE A 275 -12.25 -19.97 3.27
CA PHE A 275 -11.95 -19.87 1.85
C PHE A 275 -11.13 -18.60 1.61
N SER A 276 -9.81 -18.75 1.66
CA SER A 276 -8.85 -17.65 1.57
C SER A 276 -8.42 -17.38 0.13
N ILE A 277 -8.51 -16.12 -0.29
CA ILE A 277 -8.19 -15.69 -1.66
C ILE A 277 -7.20 -14.53 -1.61
N GLY A 278 -6.02 -14.72 -2.22
CA GLY A 278 -4.99 -13.69 -2.38
C GLY A 278 -4.43 -13.16 -1.05
N THR A 279 -4.18 -14.05 -0.09
CA THR A 279 -3.77 -13.72 1.29
C THR A 279 -2.50 -14.45 1.68
N ARG A 280 -1.64 -13.82 2.51
CA ARG A 280 -0.33 -14.37 2.94
C ARG A 280 -0.22 -14.76 4.43
N PHE A 281 -1.36 -14.96 5.11
CA PHE A 281 -1.47 -15.37 6.52
C PHE A 281 -0.38 -14.79 7.44
N ASN A 282 -0.28 -13.46 7.50
CA ASN A 282 0.73 -12.80 8.32
C ASN A 282 0.32 -12.75 9.81
N ASP A 283 1.31 -12.50 10.66
CA ASP A 283 1.16 -12.40 12.12
C ASP A 283 0.11 -11.37 12.57
N ARG A 284 -0.09 -10.31 11.78
CA ARG A 284 -1.08 -9.24 12.08
C ARG A 284 -2.52 -9.69 11.91
N ILE A 285 -2.80 -10.73 11.12
CA ILE A 285 -4.14 -11.30 10.99
C ILE A 285 -4.31 -12.62 11.75
N THR A 286 -3.22 -13.35 12.04
CA THR A 286 -3.34 -14.68 12.66
C THR A 286 -3.32 -14.66 14.19
N GLY A 287 -2.69 -13.66 14.81
CA GLY A 287 -2.36 -13.75 16.24
C GLY A 287 -1.51 -14.99 16.52
N LYS A 288 -1.87 -15.79 17.54
CA LYS A 288 -1.27 -17.11 17.75
C LYS A 288 -1.59 -18.06 16.59
N LEU A 289 -0.55 -18.41 15.83
CA LEU A 289 -0.67 -19.21 14.60
C LEU A 289 -1.40 -20.56 14.77
N HIS A 290 -1.15 -21.28 15.88
CA HIS A 290 -1.75 -22.60 16.15
C HIS A 290 -3.20 -22.53 16.62
N GLU A 291 -3.68 -21.35 17.00
CA GLU A 291 -5.06 -21.08 17.42
C GLU A 291 -5.83 -20.33 16.32
N PHE A 292 -5.26 -20.16 15.12
CA PHE A 292 -5.92 -19.47 14.03
C PHE A 292 -6.88 -20.42 13.30
N ALA A 293 -8.15 -20.04 13.23
CA ALA A 293 -9.22 -20.81 12.59
C ALA A 293 -9.22 -22.30 13.02
N PRO A 294 -9.28 -22.60 14.33
CA PRO A 294 -9.00 -23.93 14.90
C PRO A 294 -9.99 -25.01 14.47
N HIS A 295 -11.15 -24.62 13.94
CA HIS A 295 -12.22 -25.53 13.52
C HIS A 295 -12.37 -25.62 11.99
N ALA A 296 -11.58 -24.86 11.24
CA ALA A 296 -11.78 -24.70 9.81
C ALA A 296 -10.95 -25.69 9.00
N GLN A 297 -11.55 -26.21 7.93
CA GLN A 297 -10.76 -26.61 6.77
C GLN A 297 -10.37 -25.37 5.98
N ILE A 298 -9.16 -25.33 5.43
CA ILE A 298 -8.61 -24.15 4.75
C ILE A 298 -8.44 -24.42 3.26
N VAL A 299 -9.14 -23.61 2.45
CA VAL A 299 -8.88 -23.49 1.02
C VAL A 299 -8.04 -22.23 0.82
N HIS A 300 -6.95 -22.32 0.06
CA HIS A 300 -6.08 -21.18 -0.20
C HIS A 300 -5.83 -21.03 -1.70
N ILE A 301 -6.32 -19.91 -2.24
CA ILE A 301 -6.06 -19.47 -3.61
C ILE A 301 -5.00 -18.38 -3.58
N ASP A 302 -3.84 -18.64 -4.18
CA ASP A 302 -2.78 -17.64 -4.32
C ASP A 302 -1.99 -17.85 -5.62
N ILE A 303 -1.52 -16.77 -6.22
CA ILE A 303 -0.70 -16.82 -7.43
C ILE A 303 0.73 -17.27 -7.11
N ASP A 304 1.19 -17.03 -5.88
CA ASP A 304 2.52 -17.37 -5.42
C ASP A 304 2.53 -18.75 -4.74
N THR A 305 3.14 -19.73 -5.41
CA THR A 305 3.36 -21.06 -4.84
C THR A 305 4.08 -21.03 -3.49
N ALA A 306 4.96 -20.05 -3.26
CA ALA A 306 5.71 -19.94 -2.01
C ALA A 306 4.87 -19.37 -0.84
N SER A 307 3.68 -18.83 -1.12
CA SER A 307 2.74 -18.38 -0.09
C SER A 307 1.84 -19.52 0.41
N ILE A 308 1.59 -20.52 -0.44
CA ILE A 308 0.78 -21.70 -0.09
C ILE A 308 1.48 -22.50 1.02
N SER A 309 0.75 -22.77 2.10
CA SER A 309 1.24 -23.52 3.26
C SER A 309 2.54 -23.01 3.88
N ARG A 310 2.87 -21.72 3.70
CA ARG A 310 4.07 -21.11 4.29
C ARG A 310 3.99 -21.00 5.80
N ASN A 311 2.85 -20.49 6.30
CA ASN A 311 2.62 -20.25 7.72
C ASN A 311 1.55 -21.18 8.29
N ILE A 312 0.47 -21.45 7.56
CA ILE A 312 -0.66 -22.26 8.02
C ILE A 312 -0.85 -23.46 7.10
N HIS A 313 -1.21 -24.63 7.66
CA HIS A 313 -1.54 -25.80 6.86
C HIS A 313 -2.79 -25.55 5.99
N VAL A 314 -2.75 -25.93 4.72
CA VAL A 314 -3.85 -25.74 3.77
C VAL A 314 -4.37 -27.10 3.30
N ASP A 315 -5.67 -27.35 3.45
CA ASP A 315 -6.32 -28.60 3.02
C ASP A 315 -6.45 -28.70 1.49
N ILE A 316 -6.78 -27.58 0.83
CA ILE A 316 -6.87 -27.49 -0.63
C ILE A 316 -6.09 -26.27 -1.14
N PRO A 317 -4.88 -26.48 -1.68
CA PRO A 317 -4.12 -25.43 -2.34
C PRO A 317 -4.58 -25.25 -3.79
N ILE A 318 -4.78 -24.00 -4.21
CA ILE A 318 -5.09 -23.63 -5.59
C ILE A 318 -4.11 -22.53 -6.01
N VAL A 319 -3.16 -22.89 -6.87
CA VAL A 319 -2.18 -21.94 -7.42
C VAL A 319 -2.77 -21.30 -8.67
N ALA A 320 -3.28 -20.08 -8.56
CA ALA A 320 -3.93 -19.36 -9.65
C ALA A 320 -4.00 -17.85 -9.40
N ASP A 321 -4.25 -17.09 -10.46
CA ASP A 321 -4.66 -15.70 -10.32
C ASP A 321 -6.03 -15.62 -9.62
N ALA A 322 -6.20 -14.62 -8.74
CA ALA A 322 -7.42 -14.48 -7.94
C ALA A 322 -8.64 -14.24 -8.84
N LYS A 323 -8.54 -13.37 -9.85
CA LYS A 323 -9.63 -13.07 -10.77
C LYS A 323 -9.99 -14.31 -11.58
N GLU A 324 -9.01 -14.98 -12.17
CA GLU A 324 -9.25 -16.21 -12.93
C GLU A 324 -9.94 -17.30 -12.09
N ALA A 325 -9.49 -17.48 -10.85
CA ALA A 325 -10.09 -18.45 -9.95
C ALA A 325 -11.54 -18.08 -9.58
N ILE A 326 -11.79 -16.83 -9.19
CA ILE A 326 -13.13 -16.34 -8.83
C ILE A 326 -14.07 -16.37 -10.05
N THR A 327 -13.61 -15.95 -11.23
CA THR A 327 -14.38 -16.08 -12.48
C THR A 327 -14.73 -17.52 -12.77
N LYS A 328 -13.83 -18.47 -12.56
CA LYS A 328 -14.17 -19.89 -12.69
C LYS A 328 -15.11 -20.39 -11.61
N MET A 329 -15.14 -19.78 -10.43
CA MET A 329 -16.10 -20.13 -9.38
C MET A 329 -17.54 -19.84 -9.81
N THR A 330 -17.81 -18.76 -10.54
CA THR A 330 -19.19 -18.36 -10.93
C THR A 330 -19.94 -19.47 -11.70
N GLU A 331 -19.21 -20.26 -12.48
CA GLU A 331 -19.71 -21.41 -13.25
C GLU A 331 -20.21 -22.58 -12.37
N TYR A 332 -19.69 -22.72 -11.13
CA TYR A 332 -19.88 -23.93 -10.32
C TYR A 332 -20.37 -23.67 -8.89
N VAL A 333 -20.34 -22.42 -8.41
CA VAL A 333 -20.85 -22.09 -7.08
C VAL A 333 -22.36 -22.24 -7.02
N GLU A 334 -22.84 -22.76 -5.90
CA GLU A 334 -24.26 -22.93 -5.58
C GLU A 334 -24.60 -22.16 -4.30
N PRO A 335 -25.88 -21.78 -4.08
CA PRO A 335 -26.30 -21.16 -2.83
C PRO A 335 -25.97 -22.02 -1.60
N CYS A 336 -25.40 -21.40 -0.56
CA CYS A 336 -25.08 -22.07 0.70
C CYS A 336 -26.17 -21.79 1.75
N SER A 337 -26.35 -22.71 2.70
CA SER A 337 -27.30 -22.55 3.81
C SER A 337 -26.68 -21.80 4.99
N THR A 338 -26.49 -20.49 4.86
CA THR A 338 -25.75 -19.64 5.82
C THR A 338 -26.63 -18.83 6.77
N SER A 339 -27.96 -18.91 6.69
CA SER A 339 -28.88 -18.06 7.48
C SER A 339 -28.63 -18.10 8.99
N LYS A 340 -28.44 -19.29 9.58
CA LYS A 340 -28.09 -19.44 11.01
C LYS A 340 -26.72 -18.86 11.33
N TRP A 341 -25.78 -18.97 10.40
CA TRP A 341 -24.42 -18.47 10.57
C TRP A 341 -24.39 -16.94 10.54
N LEU A 342 -25.09 -16.33 9.59
CA LEU A 342 -25.27 -14.88 9.51
C LEU A 342 -25.94 -14.33 10.77
N ALA A 343 -26.99 -14.99 11.29
CA ALA A 343 -27.64 -14.57 12.53
C ALA A 343 -26.69 -14.57 13.74
N GLN A 344 -25.76 -15.54 13.82
CA GLN A 344 -24.73 -15.57 14.86
C GLN A 344 -23.73 -14.42 14.69
N ILE A 345 -23.29 -14.15 13.46
CA ILE A 345 -22.37 -13.05 13.16
C ILE A 345 -23.02 -11.69 13.50
N ASP A 346 -24.30 -11.52 13.16
CA ASP A 346 -25.06 -10.31 13.49
C ASP A 346 -25.22 -10.16 15.01
N ALA A 347 -25.39 -11.25 15.76
CA ALA A 347 -25.38 -11.21 17.21
C ALA A 347 -24.06 -10.65 17.76
N TRP A 348 -22.90 -11.10 17.24
CA TRP A 348 -21.59 -10.55 17.63
C TRP A 348 -21.39 -9.08 17.20
N LYS A 349 -21.89 -8.70 16.02
CA LYS A 349 -21.87 -7.29 15.58
C LYS A 349 -22.66 -6.40 16.53
N ASN A 350 -23.79 -6.89 17.06
CA ASN A 350 -24.63 -6.16 17.99
C ASN A 350 -24.09 -6.17 19.43
N GLU A 351 -23.42 -7.26 19.83
CA GLU A 351 -22.77 -7.38 21.14
C GLU A 351 -21.58 -6.41 21.27
N HIS A 352 -20.76 -6.35 20.22
CA HIS A 352 -19.56 -5.51 20.17
C HIS A 352 -19.47 -4.74 18.84
N PRO A 353 -20.30 -3.69 18.66
CA PRO A 353 -20.26 -2.87 17.46
C PRO A 353 -18.94 -2.09 17.39
N LEU A 354 -18.48 -1.86 16.17
CA LEU A 354 -17.32 -1.01 15.91
C LEU A 354 -17.72 0.46 16.11
N THR A 355 -17.48 0.99 17.30
CA THR A 355 -17.79 2.38 17.69
C THR A 355 -16.57 3.01 18.36
N MET A 356 -16.53 4.35 18.42
CA MET A 356 -15.61 5.08 19.29
C MET A 356 -16.45 5.82 20.33
N ARG A 357 -15.99 5.84 21.59
CA ARG A 357 -16.68 6.56 22.65
C ARG A 357 -16.61 8.08 22.44
N PRO A 358 -17.74 8.80 22.52
CA PRO A 358 -17.71 10.25 22.55
C PRO A 358 -17.00 10.75 23.81
N ASN A 359 -16.01 11.63 23.64
CA ASN A 359 -15.27 12.28 24.73
C ASN A 359 -15.54 13.80 24.82
N GLY A 360 -16.55 14.30 24.10
CA GLY A 360 -16.97 15.71 24.14
C GLY A 360 -16.09 16.67 23.35
N VAL A 361 -15.06 16.19 22.67
CA VAL A 361 -14.21 16.94 21.74
C VAL A 361 -14.27 16.34 20.34
N MET A 362 -13.73 17.04 19.35
CA MET A 362 -13.61 16.52 17.99
C MET A 362 -12.66 15.32 17.96
N GLY A 363 -13.15 14.17 17.50
CA GLY A 363 -12.36 12.94 17.40
C GLY A 363 -12.13 12.46 15.96
N PRO A 364 -11.29 11.44 15.76
CA PRO A 364 -11.07 10.81 14.47
C PRO A 364 -12.36 10.37 13.75
N LEU A 365 -13.31 9.79 14.50
CA LEU A 365 -14.58 9.32 13.93
C LEU A 365 -15.40 10.44 13.29
N ASP A 366 -15.39 11.65 13.87
CA ASP A 366 -16.09 12.80 13.28
C ASP A 366 -15.51 13.17 11.91
N ILE A 367 -14.18 13.10 11.77
CA ILE A 367 -13.47 13.39 10.53
C ILE A 367 -13.77 12.32 9.48
N PHE A 368 -13.76 11.03 9.85
CA PHE A 368 -14.09 9.94 8.93
C PHE A 368 -15.55 9.97 8.49
N ASN A 369 -16.49 10.32 9.38
CA ASN A 369 -17.89 10.50 9.02
C ASN A 369 -18.05 11.63 8.00
N ALA A 370 -17.38 12.76 8.21
CA ALA A 370 -17.38 13.85 7.23
C ALA A 370 -16.78 13.42 5.87
N ILE A 371 -15.69 12.64 5.86
CA ILE A 371 -15.15 12.06 4.61
C ILE A 371 -16.20 11.16 3.94
N ASN A 372 -16.86 10.30 4.72
CA ASN A 372 -17.88 9.38 4.22
C ASN A 372 -19.10 10.09 3.65
N GLU A 373 -19.50 11.22 4.21
CA GLU A 373 -20.65 12.02 3.77
C GLU A 373 -20.34 12.91 2.56
N GLN A 374 -19.09 13.39 2.44
CA GLN A 374 -18.75 14.45 1.49
C GLN A 374 -18.06 13.99 0.21
N PHE A 375 -17.54 12.76 0.16
CA PHE A 375 -16.74 12.27 -0.96
C PHE A 375 -17.24 10.92 -1.48
N ASP A 376 -18.24 10.89 -2.36
CA ASP A 376 -18.75 9.62 -2.91
C ASP A 376 -17.73 8.87 -3.79
N ASP A 377 -16.80 9.59 -4.42
CA ASP A 377 -15.68 9.07 -5.20
C ASP A 377 -14.38 9.68 -4.66
N ALA A 378 -13.42 8.82 -4.30
CA ALA A 378 -12.11 9.23 -3.81
C ALA A 378 -11.11 8.09 -3.80
N ILE A 379 -9.83 8.44 -3.91
CA ILE A 379 -8.72 7.57 -3.51
C ILE A 379 -8.24 8.04 -2.14
N ILE A 380 -8.32 7.14 -1.16
CA ILE A 380 -7.85 7.37 0.20
C ILE A 380 -6.46 6.77 0.33
N VAL A 381 -5.48 7.61 0.63
CA VAL A 381 -4.11 7.18 0.90
C VAL A 381 -3.84 7.35 2.38
N THR A 382 -3.23 6.38 3.04
CA THR A 382 -2.88 6.52 4.45
C THR A 382 -1.37 6.50 4.66
N ASP A 383 -0.92 7.26 5.63
CA ASP A 383 0.37 7.01 6.28
C ASP A 383 0.22 5.85 7.28
N VAL A 384 1.17 5.69 8.21
CA VAL A 384 1.23 4.56 9.15
C VAL A 384 1.05 5.02 10.60
N GLY A 385 0.14 4.37 11.33
CA GLY A 385 -0.09 4.64 12.75
C GLY A 385 -1.54 4.41 13.18
N GLN A 386 -2.00 5.12 14.21
CA GLN A 386 -3.40 5.00 14.67
C GLN A 386 -4.39 5.45 13.59
N HIS A 387 -4.12 6.58 12.93
CA HIS A 387 -4.93 7.10 11.83
C HIS A 387 -5.11 6.08 10.69
N GLN A 388 -4.09 5.26 10.38
CA GLN A 388 -4.18 4.17 9.40
C GLN A 388 -5.20 3.12 9.82
N MET A 389 -5.11 2.65 11.06
CA MET A 389 -6.01 1.62 11.59
C MET A 389 -7.43 2.14 11.68
N LEU A 390 -7.62 3.36 12.21
CA LEU A 390 -8.92 4.00 12.30
C LEU A 390 -9.53 4.27 10.91
N THR A 391 -8.73 4.68 9.93
CA THR A 391 -9.18 4.77 8.53
C THR A 391 -9.67 3.42 8.04
N SER A 392 -8.90 2.35 8.29
CA SER A 392 -9.27 0.99 7.91
C SER A 392 -10.50 0.47 8.67
N GLN A 393 -10.93 1.12 9.75
CA GLN A 393 -12.10 0.74 10.53
C GLN A 393 -13.34 1.53 10.06
N TYR A 394 -13.22 2.84 9.95
CA TYR A 394 -14.36 3.76 9.88
C TYR A 394 -14.57 4.42 8.51
N VAL A 395 -13.58 4.44 7.60
CA VAL A 395 -13.81 4.95 6.25
C VAL A 395 -14.50 3.88 5.40
N ASP A 396 -15.63 4.26 4.81
CA ASP A 396 -16.39 3.42 3.89
C ASP A 396 -15.66 3.30 2.56
N ILE A 397 -15.50 2.07 2.09
CA ILE A 397 -14.95 1.75 0.78
C ILE A 397 -16.08 1.17 -0.07
N THR A 398 -16.47 1.91 -1.10
CA THR A 398 -17.52 1.55 -2.07
C THR A 398 -16.89 1.24 -3.41
N GLU A 399 -17.70 0.87 -4.41
CA GLU A 399 -17.25 0.63 -5.80
C GLU A 399 -16.43 1.81 -6.36
N ASN A 400 -16.73 3.03 -5.92
CA ASN A 400 -16.09 4.25 -6.40
C ASN A 400 -14.88 4.67 -5.56
N ARG A 401 -14.70 4.12 -4.36
CA ARG A 401 -13.60 4.49 -3.47
C ARG A 401 -12.51 3.43 -3.44
N GLN A 402 -11.27 3.90 -3.39
CA GLN A 402 -10.11 3.03 -3.22
C GLN A 402 -9.38 3.42 -1.93
N ILE A 403 -8.72 2.44 -1.30
CA ILE A 403 -7.84 2.67 -0.16
C ILE A 403 -6.46 2.11 -0.44
N ILE A 404 -5.43 2.90 -0.15
CA ILE A 404 -4.04 2.57 -0.40
C ILE A 404 -3.21 2.91 0.82
N MET A 405 -2.31 2.02 1.17
CA MET A 405 -1.42 2.16 2.32
C MET A 405 -0.18 1.30 2.17
N SER A 406 0.86 1.64 2.92
CA SER A 406 1.95 0.72 3.22
C SER A 406 1.50 -0.24 4.34
N GLY A 407 1.11 -1.46 4.00
CA GLY A 407 0.62 -2.43 4.98
C GLY A 407 1.69 -3.40 5.48
N GLY A 408 2.46 -3.97 4.56
CA GLY A 408 3.38 -5.06 4.85
C GLY A 408 4.65 -4.62 5.57
N LEU A 409 5.28 -3.54 5.11
CA LEU A 409 6.45 -2.95 5.78
C LEU A 409 6.06 -1.93 6.85
N GLY A 410 4.93 -1.24 6.70
CA GLY A 410 4.50 -0.19 7.62
C GLY A 410 5.41 1.04 7.59
N THR A 411 5.72 1.54 6.40
CA THR A 411 6.58 2.71 6.16
C THR A 411 5.87 4.03 6.47
N MET A 412 6.26 4.68 7.56
CA MET A 412 5.88 6.07 7.82
C MET A 412 6.47 7.02 6.76
N GLY A 413 5.74 8.08 6.42
CA GLY A 413 6.10 9.02 5.36
C GLY A 413 5.61 8.59 3.97
N TYR A 414 4.81 7.53 3.87
CA TYR A 414 4.20 7.09 2.61
C TYR A 414 3.04 8.00 2.17
N GLY A 415 2.29 8.58 3.12
CA GLY A 415 0.99 9.20 2.86
C GLY A 415 1.00 10.32 1.81
N LEU A 416 1.89 11.31 1.96
CA LEU A 416 1.98 12.44 1.02
C LEU A 416 2.52 12.01 -0.37
N PRO A 417 3.68 11.33 -0.49
CA PRO A 417 4.14 10.82 -1.78
C PRO A 417 3.13 9.89 -2.46
N GLY A 418 2.48 9.01 -1.70
CA GLY A 418 1.46 8.12 -2.23
C GLY A 418 0.25 8.89 -2.80
N ALA A 419 -0.17 9.98 -2.16
CA ALA A 419 -1.24 10.84 -2.67
C ALA A 419 -0.85 11.55 -3.97
N ILE A 420 0.40 12.01 -4.09
CA ILE A 420 0.94 12.60 -5.32
C ILE A 420 0.88 11.58 -6.46
N GLY A 421 1.44 10.39 -6.27
CA GLY A 421 1.43 9.32 -7.27
C GLY A 421 0.02 8.88 -7.68
N ALA A 422 -0.87 8.73 -6.70
CA ALA A 422 -2.28 8.42 -6.95
C ALA A 422 -2.99 9.51 -7.77
N LYS A 423 -2.75 10.79 -7.46
CA LYS A 423 -3.39 11.91 -8.18
C LYS A 423 -2.87 12.03 -9.61
N ILE A 424 -1.58 11.81 -9.82
CA ILE A 424 -0.96 11.77 -11.16
C ILE A 424 -1.58 10.66 -12.01
N GLY A 425 -1.81 9.48 -11.44
CA GLY A 425 -2.45 8.36 -12.13
C GLY A 425 -3.94 8.54 -12.38
N ASN A 426 -4.60 9.41 -11.60
CA ASN A 426 -6.06 9.57 -11.58
C ASN A 426 -6.43 11.06 -11.48
N PRO A 427 -6.18 11.85 -12.54
CA PRO A 427 -6.31 13.31 -12.49
C PRO A 427 -7.72 13.78 -12.14
N ASP A 428 -8.75 13.00 -12.50
CA ASP A 428 -10.16 13.37 -12.28
C ASP A 428 -10.70 12.95 -10.90
N LYS A 429 -9.99 12.08 -10.17
CA LYS A 429 -10.44 11.59 -8.86
C LYS A 429 -9.94 12.48 -7.72
N PRO A 430 -10.78 12.81 -6.72
CA PRO A 430 -10.30 13.37 -5.46
C PRO A 430 -9.32 12.40 -4.78
N VAL A 431 -8.22 12.92 -4.26
CA VAL A 431 -7.25 12.12 -3.50
C VAL A 431 -7.11 12.74 -2.11
N ILE A 432 -7.38 11.92 -1.09
CA ILE A 432 -7.32 12.32 0.32
C ILE A 432 -6.21 11.52 0.99
N ALA A 433 -5.16 12.19 1.43
CA ALA A 433 -4.12 11.60 2.26
C ALA A 433 -4.49 11.77 3.73
N ILE A 434 -4.50 10.69 4.49
CA ILE A 434 -4.73 10.68 5.94
C ILE A 434 -3.40 10.30 6.59
N SER A 435 -2.76 11.28 7.23
CA SER A 435 -1.46 11.11 7.86
C SER A 435 -1.50 11.53 9.32
N GLY A 436 -0.67 10.89 10.14
CA GLY A 436 -0.31 11.41 11.45
C GLY A 436 0.72 12.50 11.30
N ASP A 437 0.72 13.44 12.23
CA ASP A 437 1.67 14.54 12.32
C ASP A 437 3.16 14.11 12.28
N GLY A 438 3.52 12.98 12.89
CA GLY A 438 4.87 12.40 12.80
C GLY A 438 5.21 11.82 11.42
N GLY A 439 4.24 11.16 10.77
CA GLY A 439 4.44 10.57 9.43
C GLY A 439 4.57 11.63 8.34
N MET A 440 3.72 12.65 8.39
CA MET A 440 3.73 13.78 7.46
C MET A 440 5.10 14.49 7.42
N GLN A 441 5.79 14.60 8.56
CA GLN A 441 7.11 15.23 8.65
C GLN A 441 8.22 14.45 7.93
N MET A 442 8.06 13.15 7.69
CA MET A 442 9.14 12.33 7.10
C MET A 442 9.39 12.61 5.62
N ASN A 443 8.38 13.05 4.87
CA ASN A 443 8.50 13.40 3.45
C ASN A 443 7.83 14.74 3.12
N ILE A 444 7.82 15.67 4.08
CA ILE A 444 7.08 16.94 3.96
C ILE A 444 7.57 17.84 2.82
N GLN A 445 8.82 17.63 2.38
CA GLN A 445 9.41 18.33 1.24
C GLN A 445 8.65 18.11 -0.08
N GLU A 446 7.88 17.04 -0.18
CA GLU A 446 7.10 16.73 -1.39
C GLU A 446 5.88 17.64 -1.59
N LEU A 447 5.58 18.54 -0.63
CA LEU A 447 4.68 19.66 -0.90
C LEU A 447 5.16 20.49 -2.09
N ALA A 448 6.48 20.62 -2.30
CA ALA A 448 7.01 21.27 -3.49
C ALA A 448 6.64 20.51 -4.76
N THR A 449 6.74 19.18 -4.76
CA THR A 449 6.37 18.32 -5.90
C THR A 449 4.88 18.48 -6.20
N ALA A 450 4.01 18.34 -5.18
CA ALA A 450 2.57 18.50 -5.35
C ALA A 450 2.16 19.89 -5.90
N VAL A 451 2.82 20.96 -5.44
CA VAL A 451 2.55 22.32 -5.94
C VAL A 451 3.01 22.49 -7.39
N LEU A 452 4.21 22.02 -7.73
CA LEU A 452 4.79 22.22 -9.06
C LEU A 452 4.13 21.36 -10.13
N GLU A 453 3.59 20.20 -9.75
CA GLU A 453 2.76 19.34 -10.60
C GLU A 453 1.28 19.78 -10.60
N GLU A 454 0.95 20.91 -9.96
CA GLU A 454 -0.41 21.46 -9.82
C GLU A 454 -1.46 20.44 -9.31
N LEU A 455 -1.10 19.65 -8.28
CA LEU A 455 -1.94 18.56 -7.79
C LEU A 455 -2.83 19.00 -6.61
N PRO A 456 -4.16 19.02 -6.75
CA PRO A 456 -5.08 19.36 -5.67
C PRO A 456 -5.34 18.16 -4.74
N VAL A 457 -4.30 17.66 -4.10
CA VAL A 457 -4.43 16.62 -3.06
C VAL A 457 -4.91 17.22 -1.74
N ILE A 458 -5.81 16.53 -1.04
CA ILE A 458 -6.30 16.93 0.28
C ILE A 458 -5.50 16.17 1.33
N LEU A 459 -4.73 16.87 2.15
CA LEU A 459 -3.79 16.30 3.12
C LEU A 459 -4.34 16.49 4.54
N CYS A 460 -5.04 15.48 5.06
CA CYS A 460 -5.58 15.46 6.40
C CYS A 460 -4.51 15.03 7.40
N ILE A 461 -4.02 15.96 8.22
CA ILE A 461 -3.07 15.69 9.28
C ILE A 461 -3.83 15.52 10.59
N PHE A 462 -3.77 14.32 11.15
CA PHE A 462 -4.31 13.99 12.46
C PHE A 462 -3.22 14.34 13.48
N ASN A 463 -3.24 15.59 13.95
CA ASN A 463 -2.25 16.10 14.88
C ASN A 463 -2.68 15.78 16.31
N ASN A 464 -2.07 14.73 16.85
CA ASN A 464 -2.22 14.32 18.23
C ASN A 464 -0.94 14.57 19.04
N GLU A 465 0.06 15.25 18.48
CA GLU A 465 1.37 15.56 19.08
C GLU A 465 2.26 14.34 19.43
N TYR A 466 1.88 13.12 19.02
CA TYR A 466 2.56 11.88 19.39
C TYR A 466 2.76 10.91 18.23
N LEU A 467 3.77 10.04 18.36
CA LEU A 467 3.79 8.75 17.68
C LEU A 467 2.73 7.82 18.27
N GLY A 468 1.46 8.10 17.96
CA GLY A 468 0.29 7.62 18.66
C GLY A 468 0.21 6.10 18.82
N MET A 469 0.60 5.34 17.79
CA MET A 469 0.56 3.86 17.86
C MET A 469 1.55 3.34 18.90
N VAL A 470 2.79 3.85 18.89
CA VAL A 470 3.82 3.45 19.87
C VAL A 470 3.42 3.93 21.28
N ARG A 471 2.85 5.13 21.38
CA ARG A 471 2.34 5.69 22.63
C ARG A 471 1.20 4.84 23.23
N GLN A 472 0.27 4.35 22.41
CA GLN A 472 -0.79 3.44 22.86
C GLN A 472 -0.20 2.16 23.47
N TRP A 473 0.81 1.57 22.83
CA TRP A 473 1.51 0.41 23.40
C TRP A 473 2.19 0.74 24.73
N GLN A 474 2.84 1.90 24.82
CA GLN A 474 3.47 2.38 26.07
C GLN A 474 2.46 2.59 27.20
N LYS A 475 1.27 3.12 26.88
CA LYS A 475 0.14 3.28 27.82
C LYS A 475 -0.34 1.93 28.35
N LEU A 476 -0.59 0.97 27.45
CA LEU A 476 -1.21 -0.31 27.79
C LEU A 476 -0.26 -1.28 28.50
N PHE A 477 1.01 -1.35 28.08
CA PHE A 477 1.91 -2.44 28.47
C PHE A 477 3.19 -2.00 29.20
N TYR A 478 3.48 -0.69 29.24
CA TYR A 478 4.73 -0.18 29.82
C TYR A 478 4.50 0.85 30.92
N GLY A 479 3.36 0.78 31.61
CA GLY A 479 3.06 1.62 32.78
C GLY A 479 3.02 3.12 32.46
N LYS A 480 2.56 3.49 31.25
CA LYS A 480 2.49 4.88 30.76
C LYS A 480 3.86 5.60 30.72
N ARG A 481 4.95 4.85 30.59
CA ARG A 481 6.29 5.41 30.37
C ARG A 481 6.44 5.82 28.90
N TYR A 482 6.06 7.04 28.58
CA TYR A 482 6.08 7.59 27.22
C TYR A 482 7.50 7.95 26.78
N SER A 483 8.22 6.99 26.21
CA SER A 483 9.60 7.17 25.77
C SER A 483 9.66 7.47 24.27
N MET A 484 10.23 8.63 23.90
CA MET A 484 10.49 9.01 22.50
C MET A 484 9.25 9.00 21.59
N THR A 485 8.08 9.27 22.17
CA THR A 485 6.80 9.29 21.45
C THR A 485 6.10 10.63 21.45
N ASN A 486 6.38 11.52 22.40
CA ASN A 486 5.91 12.91 22.36
C ASN A 486 6.76 13.72 21.37
N LEU A 487 6.15 14.24 20.31
CA LEU A 487 6.86 14.96 19.23
C LEU A 487 7.26 16.39 19.62
N ARG A 488 6.79 16.89 20.76
CA ARG A 488 7.26 18.14 21.38
C ARG A 488 8.46 17.91 22.30
N ALA A 489 8.73 16.67 22.72
CA ALA A 489 9.83 16.38 23.62
C ALA A 489 11.17 16.78 23.01
N GLY A 490 12.03 17.42 23.80
CA GLY A 490 13.25 18.02 23.30
C GLY A 490 14.12 18.61 24.40
N ALA A 491 14.85 19.67 24.08
CA ALA A 491 15.77 20.29 25.04
C ALA A 491 15.05 20.91 26.24
N LEU A 492 13.84 21.45 26.07
CA LEU A 492 13.05 22.02 27.15
C LEU A 492 12.60 20.92 28.13
N SER A 493 11.91 19.89 27.63
CA SER A 493 11.44 18.78 28.46
C SER A 493 12.58 18.03 29.17
N ARG A 494 13.81 18.00 28.60
CA ARG A 494 14.98 17.46 29.30
C ARG A 494 15.50 18.35 30.43
N ARG A 495 15.35 19.67 30.34
CA ARG A 495 15.84 20.62 31.37
C ARG A 495 14.84 20.85 32.48
N THR A 496 13.58 20.51 32.26
CA THR A 496 12.48 20.64 33.22
C THR A 496 11.97 19.27 33.70
N ASP A 497 12.75 18.19 33.50
CA ASP A 497 12.39 16.81 33.90
C ASP A 497 11.00 16.35 33.43
N GLY A 498 10.57 16.82 32.26
CA GLY A 498 9.30 16.45 31.63
C GLY A 498 8.09 17.30 32.04
N GLU A 499 8.28 18.31 32.89
CA GLU A 499 7.22 19.21 33.36
C GLU A 499 6.77 20.21 32.28
N GLU A 500 7.66 20.57 31.35
CA GLU A 500 7.37 21.55 30.28
C GLU A 500 7.71 21.02 28.89
N TYR A 501 6.90 21.43 27.90
CA TYR A 501 7.07 21.12 26.48
C TYR A 501 6.98 22.40 25.64
N PRO A 502 7.82 22.54 24.59
CA PRO A 502 7.74 23.68 23.69
C PRO A 502 6.43 23.67 22.89
N GLU A 503 6.14 24.72 22.14
CA GLU A 503 5.06 24.69 21.15
C GLU A 503 5.29 23.58 20.11
N TYR A 504 4.21 22.97 19.62
CA TYR A 504 4.29 21.96 18.57
C TYR A 504 4.98 22.51 17.32
N THR A 505 5.91 21.73 16.76
CA THR A 505 6.69 22.10 15.58
C THR A 505 6.69 20.93 14.60
N PRO A 506 6.45 21.16 13.30
CA PRO A 506 6.26 22.45 12.63
C PRO A 506 4.85 23.04 12.80
N ASN A 507 4.70 24.33 12.51
CA ASN A 507 3.39 24.91 12.21
C ASN A 507 3.01 24.54 10.76
N PHE A 508 2.14 23.54 10.60
CA PHE A 508 1.77 23.03 9.27
C PHE A 508 1.09 24.07 8.37
N ILE A 509 0.41 25.07 8.92
CA ILE A 509 -0.27 26.11 8.14
C ILE A 509 0.76 27.05 7.50
N LYS A 510 1.69 27.58 8.30
CA LYS A 510 2.79 28.40 7.80
C LYS A 510 3.69 27.62 6.82
N LEU A 511 3.87 26.32 7.08
CA LEU A 511 4.61 25.46 6.16
C LEU A 511 3.89 25.31 4.81
N ALA A 512 2.57 25.09 4.81
CA ALA A 512 1.77 25.06 3.59
C ALA A 512 1.96 26.35 2.79
N GLU A 513 1.80 27.50 3.46
CA GLU A 513 2.00 28.82 2.86
C GLU A 513 3.40 28.97 2.26
N SER A 514 4.45 28.48 2.94
CA SER A 514 5.83 28.58 2.44
C SER A 514 6.08 27.84 1.12
N TYR A 515 5.28 26.80 0.82
CA TYR A 515 5.34 26.06 -0.45
C TYR A 515 4.35 26.61 -1.49
N GLY A 516 3.45 27.53 -1.14
CA GLY A 516 2.33 27.95 -1.99
C GLY A 516 1.12 27.00 -1.94
N ALA A 517 1.09 26.10 -0.95
CA ALA A 517 -0.05 25.26 -0.65
C ALA A 517 -1.06 26.00 0.24
N LYS A 518 -2.29 25.47 0.33
CA LYS A 518 -3.30 25.99 1.24
C LYS A 518 -3.22 25.28 2.59
N GLY A 519 -3.31 26.02 3.70
CA GLY A 519 -3.38 25.46 5.05
C GLY A 519 -4.67 25.84 5.75
N ILE A 520 -5.33 24.86 6.38
CA ILE A 520 -6.52 25.03 7.21
C ILE A 520 -6.28 24.30 8.53
N ARG A 521 -6.53 24.94 9.67
CA ARG A 521 -6.51 24.30 10.99
C ARG A 521 -7.92 24.15 11.51
N VAL A 522 -8.26 22.95 11.95
CA VAL A 522 -9.57 22.57 12.47
C VAL A 522 -9.39 22.12 13.93
N MET A 523 -10.14 22.74 14.84
CA MET A 523 -10.10 22.43 16.27
C MET A 523 -11.46 22.03 16.83
N LYS A 524 -12.52 22.13 16.02
CA LYS A 524 -13.90 21.85 16.43
C LYS A 524 -14.62 21.06 15.36
N LYS A 525 -15.58 20.24 15.79
CA LYS A 525 -16.33 19.32 14.93
C LYS A 525 -17.13 20.06 13.86
N GLU A 526 -17.76 21.18 14.21
CA GLU A 526 -18.56 22.00 13.31
C GLU A 526 -17.78 22.58 12.12
N ASP A 527 -16.46 22.72 12.24
CA ASP A 527 -15.60 23.32 11.22
C ASP A 527 -15.09 22.31 10.18
N ILE A 528 -15.24 20.99 10.44
CA ILE A 528 -14.74 19.91 9.55
C ILE A 528 -15.36 20.03 8.15
N ALA A 529 -16.69 20.17 8.09
CA ALA A 529 -17.41 20.20 6.83
C ALA A 529 -17.00 21.41 5.96
N ALA A 530 -16.83 22.57 6.58
CA ALA A 530 -16.39 23.78 5.89
C ALA A 530 -14.94 23.65 5.37
N ALA A 531 -14.05 23.01 6.13
CA ALA A 531 -12.67 22.80 5.72
C ALA A 531 -12.56 21.92 4.46
N PHE A 532 -13.34 20.84 4.39
CA PHE A 532 -13.38 19.98 3.20
C PHE A 532 -14.01 20.66 2.00
N GLU A 533 -15.11 21.41 2.16
CA GLU A 533 -15.68 22.21 1.07
C GLU A 533 -14.69 23.24 0.53
N GLU A 534 -13.91 23.85 1.42
CA GLU A 534 -12.88 24.80 1.06
C GLU A 534 -11.67 24.16 0.37
N ALA A 535 -11.37 22.90 0.67
CA ALA A 535 -10.38 22.09 -0.03
C ALA A 535 -10.86 21.66 -1.43
N LYS A 536 -12.13 21.29 -1.59
CA LYS A 536 -12.72 20.93 -2.90
C LYS A 536 -12.69 22.08 -3.91
N LYS A 537 -12.79 23.33 -3.43
CA LYS A 537 -12.66 24.53 -4.29
C LYS A 537 -11.24 24.75 -4.80
N ASN A 538 -10.23 24.21 -4.12
CA ASN A 538 -8.84 24.33 -4.55
C ASN A 538 -8.52 23.24 -5.57
N THR A 539 -8.30 23.64 -6.82
CA THR A 539 -8.11 22.71 -7.95
C THR A 539 -6.69 22.68 -8.50
N LYS A 540 -5.77 23.46 -7.91
CA LYS A 540 -4.40 23.61 -8.44
C LYS A 540 -3.29 23.28 -7.46
N THR A 541 -3.50 23.42 -6.16
CA THR A 541 -2.43 23.18 -5.17
C THR A 541 -2.92 22.25 -4.07
N PRO A 542 -2.01 21.56 -3.38
CA PRO A 542 -2.39 20.76 -2.22
C PRO A 542 -3.06 21.63 -1.15
N THR A 543 -4.01 21.03 -0.43
CA THR A 543 -4.63 21.64 0.76
C THR A 543 -4.32 20.80 1.98
N ILE A 544 -3.54 21.35 2.91
CA ILE A 544 -3.34 20.79 4.25
C ILE A 544 -4.54 21.15 5.12
N ILE A 545 -5.16 20.14 5.72
CA ILE A 545 -6.15 20.29 6.77
C ILE A 545 -5.57 19.63 8.03
N GLU A 546 -5.14 20.45 8.97
CA GLU A 546 -4.63 20.00 10.27
C GLU A 546 -5.79 19.89 11.26
N PHE A 547 -6.11 18.67 11.66
CA PHE A 547 -7.08 18.38 12.71
C PHE A 547 -6.36 18.20 14.04
N ILE A 548 -6.63 19.08 14.99
CA ILE A 548 -6.12 18.92 16.36
C ILE A 548 -7.04 17.93 17.08
N ILE A 549 -6.49 16.78 17.48
CA ILE A 549 -7.24 15.69 18.12
C ILE A 549 -6.63 15.33 19.48
N ASP A 550 -7.40 14.65 20.32
CA ASP A 550 -6.96 14.26 21.66
C ASP A 550 -5.78 13.27 21.60
N PRO A 551 -4.62 13.57 22.25
CA PRO A 551 -3.48 12.66 22.32
C PRO A 551 -3.78 11.34 23.02
N GLU A 552 -4.83 11.23 23.83
CA GLU A 552 -5.19 10.03 24.60
C GLU A 552 -6.05 9.02 23.82
N GLU A 553 -6.47 9.36 22.60
CA GLU A 553 -7.21 8.49 21.69
C GLU A 553 -6.45 7.19 21.40
N MET A 554 -7.20 6.10 21.28
CA MET A 554 -6.66 4.76 21.08
C MET A 554 -7.43 4.02 19.98
N VAL A 555 -6.76 3.04 19.38
CA VAL A 555 -7.36 2.14 18.40
C VAL A 555 -7.89 0.91 19.11
N TYR A 556 -9.20 0.76 19.07
CA TYR A 556 -9.90 -0.44 19.51
C TYR A 556 -10.79 -0.97 18.38
N PRO A 557 -11.15 -2.26 18.39
CA PRO A 557 -10.61 -3.31 19.27
C PRO A 557 -9.11 -3.58 19.07
N MET A 558 -8.47 -4.26 20.01
CA MET A 558 -7.06 -4.65 19.90
C MET A 558 -6.81 -6.05 20.47
N ILE A 559 -6.26 -6.98 19.68
CA ILE A 559 -5.80 -8.28 20.20
C ILE A 559 -4.63 -8.07 21.18
N LYS A 560 -4.71 -8.68 22.36
CA LYS A 560 -3.61 -8.65 23.34
C LYS A 560 -2.30 -9.16 22.74
N PRO A 561 -1.13 -8.60 23.11
CA PRO A 561 0.15 -9.11 22.66
C PRO A 561 0.29 -10.61 22.93
N GLY A 562 0.54 -11.38 21.87
CA GLY A 562 0.64 -12.84 21.94
C GLY A 562 -0.67 -13.55 22.25
N GLY A 563 -1.83 -12.89 22.14
CA GLY A 563 -3.17 -13.47 22.33
C GLY A 563 -3.73 -14.16 21.08
N THR A 564 -4.88 -14.80 21.27
CA THR A 564 -5.72 -15.35 20.19
C THR A 564 -6.63 -14.28 19.59
N LEU A 565 -7.38 -14.62 18.54
CA LEU A 565 -8.38 -13.71 17.94
C LEU A 565 -9.50 -13.33 18.93
N GLU A 566 -9.75 -14.13 19.95
CA GLU A 566 -10.78 -13.91 20.98
C GLU A 566 -10.28 -13.02 22.13
N ASP A 567 -8.96 -12.91 22.32
CA ASP A 567 -8.32 -12.15 23.40
C ASP A 567 -8.28 -10.64 23.11
N MET A 568 -9.45 -10.06 22.82
CA MET A 568 -9.58 -8.66 22.41
C MET A 568 -9.70 -7.72 23.62
N ILE A 569 -8.98 -6.61 23.55
CA ILE A 569 -9.17 -5.43 24.39
C ILE A 569 -10.19 -4.56 23.68
N MET A 570 -11.30 -4.29 24.37
CA MET A 570 -12.39 -3.45 23.89
C MET A 570 -12.26 -2.05 24.46
N ASP A 571 -12.92 -1.08 23.83
CA ASP A 571 -13.08 0.26 24.38
C ASP A 571 -14.05 0.18 25.58
N CYS A 572 -13.52 0.07 26.80
CA CYS A 572 -14.21 -0.28 28.07
C CYS A 572 -14.61 0.90 28.92
#